data_AF-A0A7Y1XMP6-F1
#
_entry.id   AF-A0A7Y1XMP6-F1
#
_cell.length_a   1.000
_cell.length_b   1.000
_cell.length_c   1.000
_cell.angle_alpha   90.00
_cell.angle_beta   90.00
_cell.angle_gamma   90.00
#
_symmetry.space_group_name_H-M   'P 1'
#
loop_
_entity.id
_entity.type
_entity.pdbx_description
1 polymer ?
#
loop_
_entity_poly.entity_id
_entity_poly.type
_entity_poly.pdbx_seq_one_letter_code
_entity_poly.pdbx_strand_id
1 'polypeptide(L)' 'MRILEESYEVEFALVGIYTNLEDFALAYALNETLKLHLKRADTDLLFSSDIIYPYFEWKDKMYDREWSLLTNSCIT' A
#
# COMPACT_ATOMS: atom_id res chain seq x y z
N MET A 1 -36.36 -13.66 -2.22
CA MET A 1 -35.26 -12.69 -2.15
C MET A 1 -33.99 -13.44 -2.49
N ARG A 2 -33.52 -13.36 -3.75
CA ARG A 2 -32.21 -13.91 -4.13
C ARG A 2 -31.21 -12.80 -3.91
N ILE A 3 -30.31 -12.99 -2.95
CA ILE A 3 -29.07 -12.22 -2.88
C ILE A 3 -28.26 -12.58 -4.13
N LEU A 4 -28.07 -11.61 -5.01
CA LEU A 4 -27.11 -11.71 -6.11
C LEU A 4 -25.74 -11.58 -5.46
N GLU A 5 -25.10 -12.71 -5.16
CA GLU A 5 -23.64 -12.77 -5.00
C GLU A 5 -23.03 -12.52 -6.38
N GLU A 6 -23.09 -11.27 -6.87
CA GLU A 6 -22.15 -10.82 -7.88
C GLU A 6 -20.79 -10.83 -7.20
N SER A 7 -19.93 -11.76 -7.59
CA SER A 7 -18.54 -11.81 -7.17
C SER A 7 -17.90 -10.46 -7.49
N TYR A 8 -17.70 -9.63 -6.47
CA TYR A 8 -17.05 -8.34 -6.59
C TYR A 8 -15.57 -8.60 -6.90
N GLU A 9 -15.21 -8.67 -8.18
CA GLU A 9 -13.81 -8.76 -8.59
C GLU A 9 -13.16 -7.41 -8.26
N VAL A 10 -12.40 -7.38 -7.16
CA VAL A 10 -11.64 -6.19 -6.78
C VAL A 10 -10.48 -6.07 -7.77
N GLU A 11 -10.60 -5.15 -8.73
CA GLU A 11 -9.51 -4.80 -9.63
C GLU A 11 -8.38 -4.17 -8.81
N PHE A 12 -7.20 -4.79 -8.84
CA PHE A 12 -5.99 -4.23 -8.24
C PHE A 12 -4.83 -4.28 -9.23
N ALA A 13 -3.91 -3.33 -9.09
CA ALA A 13 -2.66 -3.30 -9.82
C ALA A 13 -1.50 -3.39 -8.83
N LEU A 14 -0.52 -4.24 -9.12
CA LEU A 14 0.71 -4.37 -8.33
C LEU A 14 1.89 -3.86 -9.16
N VAL A 15 2.68 -2.96 -8.56
CA VAL A 15 3.87 -2.38 -9.20
C VAL A 15 5.09 -2.66 -8.33
N GLY A 16 6.12 -3.25 -8.92
CA GLY A 16 7.42 -3.42 -8.29
C GLY A 16 8.31 -2.20 -8.57
N ILE A 17 8.85 -1.59 -7.50
CA ILE A 17 9.78 -0.47 -7.59
C ILE A 17 11.12 -0.90 -7.00
N TYR A 18 12.19 -0.80 -7.78
CA TYR A 18 13.56 -1.00 -7.30
C TYR A 18 14.23 0.37 -7.10
N THR A 19 14.73 0.62 -5.89
CA THR A 19 15.36 1.90 -5.53
C THR A 19 16.28 1.72 -4.32
N ASN A 20 17.22 2.65 -4.15
CA ASN A 20 18.07 2.77 -2.96
C ASN A 20 17.55 3.82 -1.96
N LEU A 21 16.36 4.38 -2.22
CA LEU A 21 15.72 5.33 -1.29
C LEU A 21 15.21 4.59 -0.05
N GLU A 22 15.30 5.26 1.10
CA GLU A 22 14.60 4.82 2.31
C GLU A 22 13.07 4.87 2.10
N ASP A 23 12.35 4.02 2.83
CA ASP A 23 10.91 3.80 2.67
C ASP A 23 10.08 5.10 2.73
N PHE A 24 10.38 5.98 3.69
CA PHE A 24 9.69 7.27 3.84
C PHE A 24 10.03 8.25 2.71
N ALA A 25 11.26 8.19 2.18
CA ALA A 25 11.70 9.04 1.09
C ALA A 25 11.03 8.64 -0.22
N LEU A 26 10.86 7.32 -0.45
CA LEU A 26 10.07 6.81 -1.57
C LEU A 26 8.60 7.25 -1.46
N ALA A 27 7.97 7.10 -0.29
CA ALA A 27 6.59 7.54 -0.07
C ALA A 27 6.43 9.04 -0.33
N TYR A 28 7.38 9.86 0.14
CA TYR A 28 7.39 11.29 -0.12
C TYR A 28 7.52 11.63 -1.61
N ALA A 29 8.46 11.00 -2.31
CA ALA A 29 8.65 11.23 -3.74
C ALA A 29 7.42 10.83 -4.57
N LEU A 30 6.77 9.72 -4.21
CA LEU A 30 5.52 9.28 -4.83
C LEU A 30 4.38 10.26 -4.59
N ASN A 31 4.23 10.76 -3.36
CA ASN A 31 3.23 11.79 -3.03
C ASN A 31 3.43 13.06 -3.86
N GLU A 32 4.67 13.54 -3.98
CA GLU A 32 4.96 14.75 -4.73
C GLU A 32 4.68 14.60 -6.24
N THR A 33 5.11 13.47 -6.81
CA THR A 33 5.09 13.20 -8.25
C THR A 33 3.68 12.84 -8.74
N LEU A 34 2.99 11.96 -8.01
CA LEU A 34 1.70 11.38 -8.41
C LEU A 34 0.51 12.04 -7.72
N LYS A 35 0.74 13.05 -6.88
CA LYS A 35 -0.28 13.72 -6.05
C LYS A 35 -1.03 12.74 -5.14
N LEU A 36 -0.31 11.74 -4.62
CA LEU A 36 -0.80 10.82 -3.61
C LEU A 36 -0.67 11.45 -2.22
N HIS A 37 -1.36 10.84 -1.25
CA HIS A 37 -1.29 11.22 0.16
C HIS A 37 -0.93 10.02 1.05
N LEU A 38 0.05 9.21 0.63
CA LEU A 38 0.59 8.10 1.39
C LEU A 38 1.13 8.59 2.72
N LYS A 39 0.67 7.98 3.81
CA LYS A 39 1.17 8.19 5.18
C LYS A 39 1.52 6.86 5.79
N ARG A 40 2.50 6.83 6.70
CA ARG A 40 2.80 5.61 7.46
C ARG A 40 1.56 5.23 8.28
N ALA A 41 1.17 3.97 8.22
CA ALA A 41 0.08 3.45 9.03
C ALA A 41 0.47 3.45 10.51
N ASP A 42 -0.53 3.58 11.40
CA ASP A 42 -0.31 3.52 12.86
C ASP A 42 0.21 2.15 13.30
N THR A 43 -0.14 1.11 12.54
CA THR A 43 0.32 -0.26 12.75
C THR A 43 1.02 -0.72 11.47
N ASP A 44 2.34 -0.95 11.58
CA ASP A 44 3.09 -1.59 10.51
C ASP A 44 2.58 -3.02 10.26
N LEU A 45 2.74 -3.51 9.03
CA LEU A 45 2.20 -4.82 8.66
C LEU A 45 3.02 -5.95 9.28
N LEU A 46 2.33 -6.76 10.09
CA LEU A 46 2.87 -7.96 10.72
C LEU A 46 2.67 -9.15 9.77
N PHE A 47 3.71 -9.58 9.05
CA PHE A 47 3.60 -10.67 8.07
C PHE A 47 3.93 -12.07 8.63
N SER A 48 4.15 -12.17 9.94
CA SER A 48 4.37 -13.34 10.79
C SER A 48 4.72 -12.79 12.18
N SER A 49 4.72 -13.62 13.24
CA SER A 49 4.97 -13.17 14.63
C SER A 49 6.19 -12.26 14.84
N ASP A 50 7.15 -12.24 13.91
CA ASP A 50 8.46 -11.63 14.10
C ASP A 50 8.87 -10.63 13.01
N ILE A 51 8.03 -10.37 11.98
CA ILE A 51 8.43 -9.50 10.86
C ILE A 51 7.46 -8.33 10.71
N ILE A 52 8.00 -7.14 10.94
CA ILE A 52 7.30 -5.86 10.86
C ILE A 52 7.82 -5.12 9.62
N TYR A 53 6.93 -4.84 8.67
CA TYR A 53 7.25 -4.08 7.46
C TYR A 53 6.65 -2.68 7.55
N PRO A 54 7.45 -1.62 7.28
CA PRO A 54 6.92 -0.28 7.11
C PRO A 54 5.81 -0.28 6.07
N TYR A 55 4.64 0.17 6.51
CA TYR A 55 3.44 0.20 5.67
C TYR A 55 2.96 1.63 5.51
N PHE A 56 2.79 2.06 4.26
CA PHE A 56 2.21 3.36 3.95
C PHE A 56 0.91 3.15 3.21
N GLU A 57 -0.11 3.88 3.62
CA GLU A 57 -1.45 3.75 3.08
C GLU A 57 -2.06 5.11 2.75
N TRP A 58 -2.95 5.09 1.76
CA TRP A 58 -3.85 6.19 1.49
C TRP A 58 -5.18 5.67 0.96
N LYS A 59 -6.27 6.04 1.64
CA LYS A 59 -7.62 5.84 1.16
C LYS A 59 -8.09 7.09 0.41
N ASP A 60 -8.11 6.97 -0.90
CA ASP A 60 -8.66 7.98 -1.79
C ASP A 60 -10.18 7.86 -1.81
N LYS A 61 -10.83 8.62 -0.91
CA LYS A 61 -12.30 8.64 -0.78
C LYS A 61 -12.99 9.24 -1.99
N MET A 62 -12.29 9.99 -2.84
CA MET A 62 -12.90 10.63 -4.00
C MET A 62 -13.15 9.61 -5.11
N TYR A 63 -12.21 8.71 -5.31
CA TYR A 63 -12.27 7.69 -6.36
C TYR A 63 -12.54 6.27 -5.83
N ASP A 64 -12.78 6.15 -4.52
CA ASP A 64 -12.97 4.90 -3.80
C ASP A 64 -11.82 3.90 -4.05
N ARG A 65 -10.58 4.40 -3.94
CA ARG A 65 -9.36 3.61 -4.16
C ARG A 65 -8.53 3.51 -2.90
N GLU A 66 -7.84 2.40 -2.78
CA GLU A 66 -6.88 2.17 -1.71
C GLU A 66 -5.49 2.01 -2.32
N TRP A 67 -4.55 2.81 -1.79
CA TRP A 67 -3.14 2.76 -2.15
C TRP A 67 -2.36 2.20 -0.99
N SER A 68 -1.54 1.20 -1.30
CA SER A 68 -0.70 0.48 -0.35
C SER A 68 0.72 0.47 -0.87
N LEU A 69 1.67 0.96 -0.06
CA LEU A 69 3.09 0.86 -0.33
C LEU A 69 3.73 0.00 0.75
N LEU A 70 4.34 -1.08 0.28
CA LEU A 70 5.00 -2.12 1.07
C LEU A 70 6.46 -2.18 0.66
N THR A 71 7.36 -2.26 1.63
CA THR A 71 8.78 -2.45 1.35
C THR A 71 9.12 -3.93 1.42
N ASN A 72 9.93 -4.37 0.47
CA ASN A 72 10.41 -5.74 0.47
C ASN A 72 11.64 -5.81 1.36
N SER A 73 11.44 -6.06 2.66
CA SER A 73 12.55 -6.46 3.53
C SER A 73 12.95 -7.87 3.10
N CYS A 74 13.90 -7.98 2.17
CA CYS A 74 14.56 -9.26 1.94
C CYS A 74 15.27 -9.65 3.24
N ILE A 75 14.68 -10.59 3.98
CA ILE A 75 15.38 -11.29 5.06
C ILE A 75 16.54 -12.02 4.36
N THR A 76 17.75 -11.52 4.51
CA THR A 76 18.97 -12.20 4.06
C THR A 76 19.57 -12.93 5.25
#